data_AF-V2ZBC4-F1
#
_entry.id   AF-V2ZBC4-F1
#
_cell.length_a   1.000
_cell.length_b   1.000
_cell.length_c   1.000
_cell.angle_alpha   90.00
_cell.angle_beta   90.00
_cell.angle_gamma   90.00
#
_symmetry.space_group_name_H-M   'P 1'
#
loop_
_entity.id
_entity.type
_entity.pdbx_description
1 polymer ?
#
loop_
_entity_poly.entity_id
_entity_poly.type
_entity_poly.pdbx_seq_one_letter_code
_entity_poly.pdbx_strand_id
1 'polypeptide(L)' 'MANISPVSDLRNYNTVLEKVSVGSPVYLTVNGRGKYTIRDIAEDED' A
#
# COMPACT_ATOMS: atom_id res chain seq x y z
N MET A 1 12.08 -5.47 0.84
CA MET A 1 11.73 -4.84 -0.45
C MET A 1 10.49 -3.99 -0.21
N ALA A 2 10.41 -2.75 -0.68
CA ALA A 2 9.19 -1.96 -0.51
C ALA A 2 8.10 -2.48 -1.46
N ASN A 3 6.89 -2.71 -0.95
CA ASN A 3 5.76 -3.11 -1.78
C ASN A 3 5.24 -1.87 -2.52
N ILE A 4 5.39 -1.82 -3.85
CA ILE A 4 4.99 -0.67 -4.68
C ILE A 4 3.91 -1.13 -5.66
N SER A 5 2.78 -0.42 -5.70
CA SER A 5 1.70 -0.67 -6.68
C SER A 5 1.22 0.66 -7.29
N PRO A 6 0.70 0.70 -8.53
CA PRO A 6 0.06 1.89 -9.05
C PRO A 6 -1.30 2.12 -8.36
N VAL A 7 -1.72 3.39 -8.26
CA VAL A 7 -3.04 3.75 -7.67
C VAL A 7 -4.21 3.10 -8.44
N SER A 8 -4.01 2.75 -9.71
CA SER A 8 -5.00 2.05 -10.53
C SER A 8 -5.34 0.65 -10.01
N ASP A 9 -4.43 0.01 -9.26
CA ASP A 9 -4.66 -1.32 -8.70
C ASP A 9 -5.76 -1.30 -7.61
N LEU A 10 -6.06 -0.13 -7.05
CA LEU A 10 -7.19 0.05 -6.13
C LEU A 10 -8.56 -0.22 -6.77
N ARG A 11 -8.64 -0.31 -8.11
CA ARG A 11 -9.85 -0.83 -8.79
C ARG A 11 -10.19 -2.25 -8.33
N ASN A 12 -9.18 -3.05 -7.97
CA ASN A 12 -9.33 -4.34 -7.32
C ASN A 12 -8.53 -4.36 -6.00
N TYR A 13 -9.00 -3.52 -5.07
CA TYR A 13 -8.29 -3.21 -3.83
C TYR A 13 -7.95 -4.44 -2.98
N ASN A 14 -8.70 -5.55 -3.05
CA ASN A 14 -8.39 -6.77 -2.29
C ASN A 14 -6.96 -7.27 -2.54
N THR A 15 -6.51 -7.26 -3.80
CA THR A 15 -5.15 -7.68 -4.18
C THR A 15 -4.04 -6.76 -3.66
N VAL A 16 -4.40 -5.51 -3.32
CA VAL A 16 -3.49 -4.54 -2.71
C VAL A 16 -3.47 -4.74 -1.20
N LEU A 17 -4.64 -4.95 -0.58
CA LEU A 17 -4.77 -5.19 0.86
C LEU A 17 -4.07 -6.47 1.31
N GLU A 18 -4.10 -7.54 0.50
CA GLU A 18 -3.37 -8.80 0.78
C GLU A 18 -1.84 -8.61 0.90
N LYS A 19 -1.30 -7.51 0.36
CA LYS A 19 0.14 -7.18 0.41
C LYS A 19 0.50 -6.30 1.61
N VAL A 20 -0.49 -5.85 2.38
CA VAL A 20 -0.31 -5.00 3.57
C VAL A 20 -0.16 -5.90 4.78
N SER A 21 0.92 -5.70 5.53
CA SER A 21 1.10 -6.30 6.85
C SER A 21 1.90 -5.36 7.74
N VAL A 22 1.87 -5.59 9.05
CA VAL A 22 2.70 -4.86 10.02
C VAL A 22 4.18 -4.89 9.58
N GLY A 23 4.81 -3.71 9.53
CA GLY A 23 6.19 -3.49 9.08
C GLY A 23 6.38 -3.52 7.56
N SER A 24 5.32 -3.77 6.78
CA SER A 24 5.38 -3.89 5.32
C SER A 24 4.22 -3.13 4.65
N PRO A 25 4.27 -1.79 4.63
CA PRO A 25 3.28 -0.98 3.96
C PRO A 25 3.37 -1.10 2.42
N VAL A 26 2.25 -0.82 1.75
CA VAL A 26 2.18 -0.70 0.30
C VAL A 26 2.22 0.77 -0.11
N TYR A 27 3.23 1.15 -0.89
CA TYR A 27 3.37 2.48 -1.47
C TYR A 27 2.67 2.54 -2.83
N LEU A 28 1.78 3.51 -2.98
CA LEU A 28 1.03 3.73 -4.20
C LEU A 28 1.67 4.82 -5.06
N THR A 29 1.79 4.55 -6.35
CA THR A 29 2.29 5.49 -7.34
C THR A 29 1.18 6.10 -8.20
N VAL A 30 1.34 7.37 -8.55
CA VAL A 30 0.53 8.06 -9.56
C VAL A 30 1.47 8.54 -10.65
N ASN A 31 1.28 8.04 -11.88
CA ASN A 31 2.18 8.33 -13.01
C ASN A 31 3.67 8.06 -12.69
N GLY A 32 3.94 6.92 -12.04
CA GLY A 32 5.30 6.49 -11.68
C GLY A 32 5.91 7.22 -10.47
N ARG A 33 5.18 8.13 -9.82
CA ARG A 33 5.66 8.86 -8.64
C ARG A 33 4.92 8.40 -7.39
N GLY A 34 5.64 8.06 -6.33
CA GLY A 34 5.03 7.72 -5.03
C GLY A 34 4.15 8.88 -4.53
N LYS A 35 2.94 8.56 -4.06
CA LYS A 35 1.96 9.57 -3.63
C LYS A 35 1.18 9.20 -2.39
N TYR A 36 0.79 7.93 -2.24
CA TYR A 36 0.03 7.45 -1.08
C TYR A 36 0.69 6.20 -0.50
N THR A 37 0.28 5.83 0.71
CA THR A 37 0.72 4.61 1.37
C THR A 37 -0.47 3.98 2.06
N ILE A 38 -0.56 2.65 2.01
CA ILE A 38 -1.50 1.86 2.81
C ILE A 38 -0.67 1.06 3.81
N ARG A 39 -1.01 1.19 5.09
CA ARG A 39 -0.34 0.52 6.21
C ARG A 39 -1.36 -0.22 7.06
N ASP A 40 -0.88 -1.20 7.81
CA ASP A 40 -1.70 -1.94 8.77
C ASP A 40 -2.10 -1.00 9.92
N ILE A 41 -3.36 -1.08 10.36
CA ILE A 41 -3.89 -0.20 11.40
C ILE A 41 -3.24 -0.46 12.76
N ALA A 42 -2.75 -1.68 13.00
CA ALA A 42 -2.02 -2.01 14.21
C ALA A 42 -0.74 -1.17 14.37
N GLU A 43 -0.19 -0.61 13.29
CA GLU A 43 0.96 0.30 13.36
C GLU A 43 0.61 1.69 13.92
N ASP A 44 -0.67 2.05 14.02
CA ASP A 44 -1.13 3.35 14.55
C ASP A 44 -1.50 3.29 16.04
N GLU A 45 -1.57 2.09 16.62
CA GLU A 45 -1.89 1.87 18.04
C GLU A 45 -0.65 1.87 18.95
N ASP A 46 0.56 1.98 18.39
CA ASP A 46 1.86 2.05 19.08
C ASP A 46 2.43 3.48 19.22
#